data_AF-A0A6N8U8J8-F1
#
_entry.id   AF-A0A6N8U8J8-F1
#
_cell.length_a   1.000
_cell.length_b   1.000
_cell.length_c   1.000
_cell.angle_alpha   90.00
_cell.angle_beta   90.00
_cell.angle_gamma   90.00
#
_symmetry.space_group_name_H-M   'P 1'
#
loop_
_entity.id
_entity.type
_entity.pdbx_description
1 polymer ?
#
loop_
_entity_poly.entity_id
_entity_poly.type
_entity_poly.pdbx_seq_one_letter_code
_entity_poly.pdbx_strand_id
1 'polypeptide(L)' 'MKDEFMITGKDLLYMEDLMDQSLMLDKRLNHEMSILQDKACIDQAKCVQKMIKEYYANVLQLIKQEV' A
#
# COMPACT_ATOMS: atom_id res chain seq x y z
N MET A 1 22.97 4.97 21.73
CA MET A 1 21.58 5.44 21.91
C MET A 1 20.84 5.00 20.67
N LYS A 2 19.79 4.18 20.78
CA LYS A 2 18.83 4.04 19.69
C LYS A 2 18.05 5.34 19.71
N ASP A 3 18.17 6.17 18.69
CA ASP A 3 17.27 7.29 18.53
C ASP A 3 15.87 6.70 18.32
N GLU A 4 15.06 6.71 19.38
CA GLU A 4 13.64 6.38 19.33
C GLU A 4 12.96 7.47 18.48
N PHE A 5 12.95 7.27 17.17
CA PHE A 5 12.16 8.09 16.25
C PHE A 5 10.69 7.84 16.58
N MET A 6 10.09 8.69 17.42
CA MET A 6 8.65 8.73 17.60
C MET A 6 8.00 9.23 16.30
N ILE A 7 6.96 8.55 15.84
CA ILE A 7 6.15 9.03 14.72
C ILE A 7 5.53 10.38 15.11
N THR A 8 5.80 11.42 14.32
CA THR A 8 5.17 12.73 14.53
C THR A 8 3.78 12.76 13.90
N GLY A 9 2.94 13.73 14.30
CA GLY A 9 1.64 13.92 13.66
C GLY A 9 1.70 14.17 12.14
N LYS A 10 2.82 14.72 11.64
CA LYS A 10 3.03 14.87 10.18
C LYS A 10 3.32 13.53 9.52
N ASP A 11 4.12 12.69 10.16
CA ASP A 11 4.44 11.35 9.65
C ASP A 11 3.17 10.49 9.57
N LEU A 12 2.29 10.60 10.58
CA LEU A 12 1.00 9.92 10.60
C LEU A 12 0.11 10.35 9.41
N LEU A 13 0.01 11.66 9.13
CA LEU A 13 -0.73 12.17 7.98
C LEU A 13 -0.16 11.67 6.64
N TYR A 14 1.16 11.59 6.48
CA TYR A 14 1.78 11.05 5.27
C TYR A 14 1.53 9.54 5.13
N MET A 15 1.54 8.79 6.23
CA MET A 15 1.23 7.36 6.21
C MET A 15 -0.23 7.09 5.89
N GLU A 16 -1.16 7.89 6.40
CA GLU A 16 -2.58 7.84 6.04
C GLU A 16 -2.79 8.13 4.54
N ASP A 17 -2.19 9.20 4.01
CA ASP A 17 -2.25 9.52 2.57
C ASP A 17 -1.67 8.39 1.71
N LEU A 18 -0.53 7.81 2.12
CA LEU A 18 0.07 6.65 1.44
C LEU A 18 -0.88 5.44 1.44
N MET A 19 -1.57 5.19 2.54
CA MET A 19 -2.55 4.10 2.65
C MET A 19 -3.77 4.33 1.74
N ASP A 20 -4.30 5.55 1.69
CA ASP A 20 -5.42 5.92 0.82
C ASP A 20 -5.06 5.77 -0.66
N GLN A 21 -3.87 6.25 -1.06
CA GLN A 21 -3.38 6.09 -2.43
C GLN A 21 -3.19 4.62 -2.79
N SER A 22 -2.67 3.80 -1.87
CA SER A 22 -2.51 2.36 -2.05
C SER A 22 -3.85 1.66 -2.30
N LEU A 23 -4.90 2.05 -1.55
CA LEU A 23 -6.25 1.52 -1.72
C LEU A 23 -6.85 1.93 -3.07
N MET A 24 -6.63 3.17 -3.51
CA MET A 24 -7.08 3.65 -4.83
C MET A 24 -6.37 2.90 -5.96
N LEU A 25 -5.07 2.66 -5.84
CA LEU A 25 -4.28 1.88 -6.78
C LEU A 25 -4.79 0.44 -6.88
N ASP A 26 -5.06 -0.23 -5.76
CA ASP A 26 -5.62 -1.60 -5.75
C ASP A 26 -6.97 -1.65 -6.48
N LYS A 27 -7.88 -0.70 -6.21
CA LYS A 27 -9.18 -0.60 -6.90
C LYS A 27 -9.02 -0.43 -8.40
N ARG A 28 -8.13 0.48 -8.83
CA ARG A 28 -7.89 0.73 -10.26
C ARG A 28 -7.28 -0.49 -10.94
N LEU A 29 -6.30 -1.12 -10.31
CA LEU A 29 -5.65 -2.31 -10.84
C LEU A 29 -6.64 -3.49 -10.98
N ASN A 30 -7.55 -3.66 -10.01
CA ASN A 30 -8.64 -4.64 -10.12
C ASN A 30 -9.55 -4.38 -11.33
N HIS A 31 -9.88 -3.10 -11.57
CA HIS A 31 -10.66 -2.72 -12.74
C HIS A 31 -9.92 -3.05 -14.05
N GLU A 32 -8.66 -2.64 -14.18
CA GLU A 32 -7.87 -2.92 -15.38
C GLU A 32 -7.71 -4.42 -15.63
N MET A 33 -7.43 -5.22 -14.59
CA MET A 33 -7.35 -6.68 -14.70
C MET A 33 -8.65 -7.34 -15.18
N SER A 34 -9.81 -6.71 -14.95
CA SER A 34 -11.09 -7.23 -15.44
C SER A 34 -11.31 -7.01 -16.94
N ILE A 35 -10.56 -6.09 -17.55
CA ILE A 35 -10.68 -5.69 -18.96
C ILE A 35 -9.54 -6.27 -19.80
N LEU A 36 -8.35 -6.41 -19.22
CA LEU A 36 -7.19 -7.00 -19.88
C LEU A 36 -7.47 -8.42 -20.35
N GLN A 37 -7.00 -8.74 -21.56
CA GLN A 37 -7.10 -10.07 -22.15
C GLN A 37 -5.75 -10.80 -22.17
N ASP A 38 -4.64 -10.05 -22.08
CA ASP A 38 -3.30 -10.61 -22.07
C ASP A 38 -2.97 -11.19 -20.69
N LYS A 39 -2.82 -12.51 -20.65
CA LYS A 39 -2.48 -13.27 -19.45
C LYS A 39 -1.15 -12.81 -18.82
N ALA A 40 -0.13 -12.50 -19.61
CA ALA A 40 1.16 -12.05 -19.09
C ALA A 40 1.01 -10.69 -18.39
N CYS A 41 0.20 -9.79 -18.96
CA CYS A 41 -0.11 -8.51 -18.35
C CYS A 41 -0.91 -8.67 -17.05
N ILE A 42 -1.92 -9.56 -17.03
CA ILE A 42 -2.71 -9.88 -15.83
C ILE A 42 -1.82 -10.44 -14.72
N ASP A 43 -0.89 -11.35 -15.06
CA ASP A 43 -0.01 -11.96 -14.06
C ASP A 43 0.97 -10.93 -13.46
N GLN A 44 1.46 -9.99 -14.26
CA GLN A 44 2.24 -8.85 -13.77
C GLN A 44 1.41 -7.91 -12.89
N ALA A 45 0.18 -7.60 -13.30
CA ALA A 45 -0.74 -6.80 -12.49
C ALA A 45 -1.03 -7.46 -11.13
N LYS A 46 -1.24 -8.78 -11.10
CA LYS A 46 -1.39 -9.52 -9.83
C LYS A 46 -0.15 -9.45 -8.95
N CYS A 47 1.05 -9.46 -9.54
CA CYS A 47 2.30 -9.29 -8.79
C CYS A 47 2.35 -7.91 -8.12
N VAL A 48 2.04 -6.85 -8.88
CA VAL A 48 1.95 -5.48 -8.35
C VAL A 48 0.89 -5.38 -7.26
N GLN A 49 -0.28 -5.99 -7.46
CA GLN A 49 -1.36 -6.00 -6.47
C GLN A 49 -0.91 -6.61 -5.15
N LYS A 50 -0.16 -7.72 -5.21
CA LYS A 50 0.38 -8.39 -4.04
C LYS A 50 1.34 -7.47 -3.27
N MET A 51 2.25 -6.79 -3.98
CA MET A 51 3.17 -5.85 -3.35
C MET A 51 2.44 -4.68 -2.67
N ILE A 52 1.41 -4.11 -3.31
CA ILE A 52 0.60 -3.03 -2.71
C ILE A 52 -0.03 -3.48 -1.38
N LYS A 53 -0.58 -4.70 -1.34
CA LYS A 53 -1.19 -5.27 -0.12
C LYS A 53 -0.16 -5.50 0.98
N GLU A 54 1.03 -5.98 0.63
CA GLU A 54 2.12 -6.17 1.59
C GLU A 54 2.60 -4.83 2.17
N TYR A 55 2.80 -3.81 1.34
CA TYR A 55 3.19 -2.48 1.82
C TYR A 55 2.12 -1.83 2.68
N TYR A 56 0.85 -1.92 2.29
CA TYR A 56 -0.27 -1.42 3.11
C TYR A 56 -0.29 -2.09 4.49
N ALA A 57 -0.12 -3.41 4.55
CA ALA A 57 -0.11 -4.14 5.81
C ALA A 57 1.06 -3.71 6.72
N ASN A 58 2.24 -3.48 6.14
CA ASN A 58 3.41 -3.00 6.87
C ASN A 58 3.20 -1.59 7.43
N VAL A 59 2.67 -0.66 6.64
CA VAL A 59 2.39 0.71 7.10
C VAL A 59 1.33 0.69 8.20
N LEU A 60 0.27 -0.09 8.04
CA LEU A 60 -0.75 -0.25 9.07
C LEU A 60 -0.17 -0.83 10.38
N GLN A 61 0.78 -1.76 10.28
CA GLN A 61 1.46 -2.30 11.45
C GLN A 61 2.34 -1.25 12.14
N LEU A 62 3.05 -0.41 11.38
CA LEU A 62 3.86 0.69 11.94
C LEU A 62 2.98 1.69 12.68
N ILE A 63 1.85 2.11 12.09
CA ILE A 63 0.91 3.01 12.75
C ILE A 63 0.39 2.39 14.06
N LYS A 64 -0.01 1.11 14.04
CA LYS A 64 -0.51 0.39 15.23
C LYS A 64 0.52 0.17 16.33
N GLN A 65 1.82 0.26 16.04
CA GLN A 65 2.87 0.12 17.03
C GLN A 65 3.13 1.42 17.80
N GLU A 66 2.68 2.55 17.25
CA GLU A 66 2.98 3.90 17.73
C GLU A 66 1.74 4.61 18.31
N VAL A 67 0.54 4.09 18.02
CA VAL A 67 -0.78 4.50 18.58
C VAL A 67 -1.26 3.48 19.59
#